data_AF-A0A352RX25-F1
#
_entry.id   AF-A0A352RX25-F1
#
_cell.length_a   1.000
_cell.length_b   1.000
_cell.length_c   1.000
_cell.angle_alpha   90.00
_cell.angle_beta   90.00
_cell.angle_gamma   90.00
#
_symmetry.space_group_name_H-M   'P 1'
#
loop_
_entity.id
_entity.type
_entity.pdbx_description
1 polymer ?
#
loop_
_entity_poly.entity_id
_entity_poly.type
_entity_poly.pdbx_seq_one_letter_code
_entity_poly.pdbx_strand_id
1 'polypeptide(L)'
;RGGAWMDDARGRKERGNGTVQTPVAYLTCNFTAPVGDKPALFTHDEVITMFHEFGHGLHHMLTQVGDLGVSGINGVEWDAVELPSQFMENFCWEYEVLSTMTAHVETGAPLPRALFDRMLAAKNFQNGM
;
A
#
# COMPACT_ATOMS: atom_id res chain seq x y z
N ARG A 1 -7.59 -11.14 -12.92
CA ARG A 1 -7.91 -11.75 -11.61
C ARG A 1 -8.52 -10.65 -10.74
N GLY A 2 -9.51 -10.97 -9.91
CA GLY A 2 -10.01 -10.02 -8.90
C GLY A 2 -9.05 -9.94 -7.70
N GLY A 3 -9.29 -8.97 -6.80
CA GLY A 3 -8.47 -8.73 -5.60
C GLY A 3 -7.45 -7.60 -5.76
N ALA A 4 -6.52 -7.50 -4.82
CA ALA A 4 -5.32 -6.69 -4.93
C ALA A 4 -4.11 -7.59 -4.61
N TRP A 5 -2.97 -7.28 -5.21
CA TRP A 5 -1.71 -7.98 -4.93
C TRP A 5 -0.51 -7.16 -5.41
N MET A 6 0.62 -7.44 -4.79
CA MET A 6 1.96 -7.10 -5.25
C MET A 6 2.64 -8.35 -5.85
N ASP A 7 3.46 -8.16 -6.88
CA ASP A 7 4.31 -9.23 -7.42
C ASP A 7 5.70 -8.68 -7.79
N ASP A 8 6.73 -9.52 -7.74
CA ASP A 8 8.07 -9.11 -8.13
C ASP A 8 8.29 -9.25 -9.64
N ALA A 9 8.74 -8.18 -10.28
CA ALA A 9 9.12 -8.19 -11.69
C ALA A 9 10.62 -8.47 -11.85
N ARG A 10 11.42 -7.96 -10.90
CA ARG A 10 12.87 -8.07 -10.87
C ARG A 10 13.38 -7.86 -9.44
N GLY A 11 14.15 -8.80 -8.91
CA GLY A 11 14.85 -8.65 -7.62
C GLY A 11 16.05 -7.72 -7.67
N ARG A 12 16.40 -7.14 -6.51
CA ARG A 12 17.68 -6.42 -6.32
C ARG A 12 18.82 -7.43 -6.37
N LYS A 13 19.90 -7.09 -7.08
CA LYS A 13 21.10 -7.94 -7.16
C LYS A 13 22.35 -7.10 -7.16
N GLU A 14 23.31 -7.45 -6.32
CA GLU A 14 24.68 -6.96 -6.44
C GLU A 14 25.42 -7.75 -7.53
N ARG A 15 25.94 -7.05 -8.53
CA ARG A 15 26.64 -7.63 -9.66
C ARG A 15 28.13 -7.70 -9.35
N GLY A 16 28.83 -8.67 -9.94
CA GLY A 16 30.28 -8.86 -9.73
C GLY A 16 31.16 -7.67 -10.14
N ASN A 17 30.60 -6.70 -10.89
CA ASN A 17 31.28 -5.45 -11.25
C ASN A 17 31.01 -4.29 -10.25
N GLY A 18 30.41 -4.57 -9.09
CA GLY A 18 30.07 -3.58 -8.06
C GLY A 18 28.83 -2.74 -8.32
N THR A 19 28.07 -3.02 -9.40
CA THR A 19 26.81 -2.31 -9.69
C THR A 19 25.60 -3.04 -9.09
N VAL A 20 24.52 -2.30 -8.84
CA VAL A 20 23.26 -2.84 -8.32
C VAL A 20 22.21 -2.92 -9.42
N GLN A 21 21.61 -4.09 -9.61
CA GLN A 21 20.38 -4.23 -10.36
C GLN A 21 19.22 -3.65 -9.55
N THR A 22 18.55 -2.64 -10.10
CA THR A 22 17.40 -2.00 -9.44
C THR A 22 16.21 -2.96 -9.36
N PRO A 23 15.61 -3.20 -8.19
CA PRO A 23 14.40 -4.00 -8.07
C PRO A 23 13.21 -3.33 -8.77
N VAL A 24 12.26 -4.12 -9.25
CA VAL A 24 11.01 -3.67 -9.86
C VAL A 24 9.88 -4.54 -9.33
N ALA A 25 8.76 -3.90 -8.97
CA ALA A 25 7.55 -4.53 -8.49
C ALA A 25 6.36 -4.19 -9.39
N TYR A 26 5.38 -5.09 -9.43
CA TYR A 26 4.03 -4.80 -9.88
C TYR A 26 3.14 -4.55 -8.66
N LEU A 27 2.29 -3.54 -8.75
CA LEU A 27 1.23 -3.29 -7.78
C LEU A 27 -0.09 -3.29 -8.56
N THR A 28 -0.96 -4.25 -8.25
CA THR A 28 -2.22 -4.43 -8.95
C THR A 28 -3.38 -4.31 -7.99
N CYS A 29 -4.31 -3.41 -8.28
CA CYS A 29 -5.51 -3.20 -7.49
C CYS A 29 -6.75 -3.13 -8.39
N ASN A 30 -7.83 -3.82 -8.01
CA ASN A 30 -9.10 -3.78 -8.72
C ASN A 30 -10.07 -2.82 -8.01
N PHE A 31 -9.79 -1.51 -8.10
CA PHE A 31 -10.62 -0.48 -7.47
C PHE A 31 -11.81 -0.05 -8.30
N THR A 32 -12.73 0.66 -7.65
CA THR A 32 -13.89 1.29 -8.25
C THR A 32 -13.49 2.15 -9.44
N ALA A 33 -14.04 1.82 -10.60
CA ALA A 33 -13.73 2.52 -11.84
C ALA A 33 -14.35 3.94 -11.86
N PRO A 34 -13.79 4.87 -12.65
CA PRO A 34 -14.43 6.15 -12.97
C PRO A 34 -15.85 5.95 -13.51
N VAL A 35 -16.75 6.92 -13.23
CA VAL A 35 -18.15 6.90 -13.70
C VAL A 35 -18.41 8.11 -14.59
N GLY A 36 -18.62 7.87 -15.89
CA GLY A 36 -18.75 8.94 -16.88
C GLY A 36 -17.50 9.82 -16.91
N ASP A 37 -17.68 11.13 -16.79
CA ASP A 37 -16.58 12.11 -16.76
C ASP A 37 -16.01 12.35 -15.36
N LYS A 38 -16.49 11.64 -14.32
CA LYS A 38 -15.99 11.78 -12.95
C LYS A 38 -14.79 10.87 -12.72
N PRO A 39 -13.76 11.32 -11.97
CA PRO A 39 -12.61 10.48 -11.65
C PRO A 39 -13.04 9.30 -10.76
N ALA A 40 -12.16 8.30 -10.64
CA ALA A 40 -12.33 7.24 -9.66
C ALA A 40 -12.29 7.83 -8.25
N LEU A 41 -13.26 7.47 -7.42
CA LEU A 41 -13.33 7.82 -6.01
C LEU A 41 -13.26 6.51 -5.23
N PHE A 42 -12.37 6.48 -4.23
CA PHE A 42 -12.11 5.27 -3.46
C PHE A 42 -12.82 5.31 -2.12
N THR A 43 -13.35 4.17 -1.72
CA THR A 43 -13.74 3.89 -0.35
C THR A 43 -12.50 3.87 0.56
N HIS A 44 -12.71 3.98 1.87
CA HIS A 44 -11.60 3.91 2.82
C HIS A 44 -10.89 2.55 2.77
N ASP A 45 -11.64 1.46 2.60
CA ASP A 45 -11.09 0.10 2.52
C ASP A 45 -10.23 -0.09 1.26
N GLU A 46 -10.58 0.53 0.13
CA GLU A 46 -9.74 0.54 -1.07
C GLU A 46 -8.43 1.32 -0.85
N VAL A 47 -8.47 2.41 -0.06
CA VAL A 47 -7.25 3.14 0.33
C VAL A 47 -6.38 2.29 1.26
N ILE A 48 -6.97 1.58 2.23
CA ILE A 48 -6.25 0.63 3.09
C ILE A 48 -5.59 -0.46 2.25
N THR A 49 -6.35 -1.05 1.31
CA THR A 49 -5.86 -2.06 0.36
C THR A 49 -4.68 -1.54 -0.46
N MET A 50 -4.76 -0.30 -0.95
CA MET A 50 -3.65 0.32 -1.69
C MET A 50 -2.39 0.43 -0.83
N PHE A 51 -2.51 0.85 0.43
CA PHE A 51 -1.38 0.96 1.35
C PHE A 51 -0.78 -0.39 1.70
N HIS A 52 -1.63 -1.41 1.88
CA HIS A 52 -1.23 -2.79 2.10
C HIS A 52 -0.31 -3.28 0.97
N GLU A 53 -0.78 -3.22 -0.29
CA GLU A 53 0.03 -3.66 -1.43
C GLU A 53 1.29 -2.80 -1.63
N PHE A 54 1.20 -1.51 -1.32
CA PHE A 54 2.36 -0.63 -1.36
C PHE A 54 3.41 -1.02 -0.32
N GLY A 55 3.02 -1.52 0.85
CA GLY A 55 3.94 -2.05 1.86
C GLY A 55 4.76 -3.23 1.36
N HIS A 56 4.15 -4.18 0.65
CA HIS A 56 4.90 -5.23 -0.05
C HIS A 56 5.86 -4.65 -1.09
N GLY A 57 5.39 -3.67 -1.86
CA GLY A 57 6.20 -2.95 -2.85
C GLY A 57 7.44 -2.32 -2.24
N LEU A 58 7.29 -1.63 -1.10
CA LEU A 58 8.39 -1.03 -0.34
C LEU A 58 9.36 -2.10 0.18
N HIS A 59 8.85 -3.21 0.73
CA HIS A 59 9.68 -4.31 1.23
C HIS A 59 10.60 -4.86 0.13
N HIS A 60 10.05 -5.05 -1.07
CA HIS A 60 10.83 -5.49 -2.22
C HIS A 60 11.81 -4.43 -2.73
N MET A 61 11.33 -3.20 -2.92
CA MET A 61 12.11 -2.15 -3.59
C MET A 61 13.21 -1.54 -2.72
N LEU A 62 13.02 -1.49 -1.40
CA LEU A 62 13.96 -0.86 -0.45
C LEU A 62 14.92 -1.86 0.21
N THR A 63 14.87 -3.13 -0.16
CA THR A 63 15.82 -4.14 0.32
C THR A 63 17.27 -3.71 0.07
N GLN A 64 18.15 -4.02 1.02
CA GLN A 64 19.60 -3.83 0.87
C GLN A 64 20.33 -5.14 0.59
N VAL A 65 19.62 -6.26 0.52
CA VAL A 65 20.19 -7.58 0.27
C VAL A 65 20.52 -7.73 -1.22
N GLY A 66 21.75 -8.15 -1.53
CA GLY A 66 22.28 -8.24 -2.90
C GLY A 66 22.22 -9.63 -3.53
N ASP A 67 21.91 -10.66 -2.74
CA ASP A 67 21.76 -12.03 -3.23
C ASP A 67 20.31 -12.27 -3.67
N LEU A 68 20.12 -12.65 -4.93
CA LEU A 68 18.79 -12.86 -5.51
C LEU A 68 17.94 -13.87 -4.74
N GLY A 69 18.54 -14.90 -4.15
CA GLY A 69 17.78 -15.96 -3.46
C GLY A 69 17.08 -15.47 -2.18
N VAL A 70 17.51 -14.32 -1.65
CA VAL A 70 17.05 -13.76 -0.37
C VAL A 70 16.86 -12.24 -0.42
N SER A 71 16.70 -11.68 -1.62
CA SER A 71 16.51 -10.24 -1.82
C SER A 71 15.04 -9.87 -1.95
N GLY A 72 14.69 -8.68 -1.45
CA GLY A 72 13.32 -8.20 -1.43
C GLY A 72 12.47 -9.01 -0.47
N ILE A 73 11.41 -9.60 -0.98
CA ILE A 73 10.50 -10.48 -0.24
C ILE A 73 10.94 -11.96 -0.25
N ASN A 74 11.99 -12.31 -1.00
CA ASN A 74 12.45 -13.69 -1.12
C ASN A 74 13.14 -14.16 0.17
N GLY A 75 12.89 -15.41 0.57
CA GLY A 75 13.51 -16.00 1.76
C GLY A 75 12.98 -15.48 3.10
N VAL A 76 11.95 -14.64 3.08
CA VAL A 76 11.19 -14.24 4.27
C VAL A 76 10.19 -15.34 4.61
N GLU A 77 10.10 -15.70 5.88
CA GLU A 77 9.12 -16.66 6.35
C GLU A 77 7.69 -16.21 6.02
N TRP A 78 6.85 -17.15 5.59
CA TRP A 78 5.53 -16.84 5.06
C TRP A 78 4.60 -16.15 6.07
N ASP A 79 4.81 -16.39 7.36
CA ASP A 79 4.07 -15.74 8.45
C ASP A 79 4.54 -14.29 8.73
N ALA A 80 5.69 -13.88 8.19
CA ALA A 80 6.25 -12.54 8.36
C ALA A 80 6.12 -11.67 7.09
N VAL A 81 5.78 -12.24 5.93
CA VAL A 81 5.70 -11.50 4.65
C VAL A 81 4.67 -10.37 4.68
N GLU A 82 3.62 -10.52 5.49
CA GLU A 82 2.54 -9.54 5.68
C GLU A 82 2.87 -8.41 6.66
N LEU A 83 4.00 -8.48 7.37
CA LEU A 83 4.34 -7.46 8.37
C LEU A 83 4.42 -6.06 7.73
N PRO A 84 5.11 -5.83 6.59
CA PRO A 84 5.23 -4.50 6.03
C PRO A 84 3.92 -3.99 5.40
N SER A 85 3.11 -4.88 4.81
CA SER A 85 1.83 -4.52 4.22
C SER A 85 0.84 -4.09 5.31
N GLN A 86 0.63 -4.92 6.33
CA GLN A 86 -0.24 -4.60 7.47
C GLN A 86 0.27 -3.40 8.28
N PHE A 87 1.58 -3.22 8.40
CA PHE A 87 2.15 -2.03 9.02
C PHE A 87 1.69 -0.76 8.29
N MET A 88 1.72 -0.76 6.95
CA MET A 88 1.34 0.40 6.15
C MET A 88 -0.14 0.78 6.29
N GLU A 89 -1.04 -0.18 6.57
CA GLU A 89 -2.46 0.10 6.80
C GLU A 89 -2.71 1.05 7.97
N ASN A 90 -1.83 1.06 8.99
CA ASN A 90 -1.98 1.95 10.14
C ASN A 90 -1.93 3.43 9.78
N PHE A 91 -1.15 3.81 8.75
CA PHE A 91 -1.08 5.20 8.29
C PHE A 91 -2.41 5.71 7.71
N CYS A 92 -3.29 4.81 7.26
CA CYS A 92 -4.64 5.19 6.85
C CYS A 92 -5.51 5.64 8.03
N TRP A 93 -5.07 5.41 9.27
CA TRP A 93 -5.75 5.83 10.48
C TRP A 93 -5.05 6.99 11.19
N GLU A 94 -4.10 7.65 10.53
CA GLU A 94 -3.42 8.85 11.02
C GLU A 94 -3.93 10.09 10.29
N TYR A 95 -4.53 11.03 11.03
CA TYR A 95 -5.17 12.21 10.44
C TYR A 95 -4.18 13.04 9.61
N GLU A 96 -2.96 13.24 10.10
CA GLU A 96 -1.92 14.03 9.42
C GLU A 96 -1.51 13.40 8.08
N VAL A 97 -1.57 12.07 7.97
CA VAL A 97 -1.28 11.37 6.72
C VAL A 97 -2.45 11.46 5.76
N LEU A 98 -3.65 11.06 6.17
CA LEU A 98 -4.80 11.09 5.27
C LEU A 98 -5.17 12.50 4.81
N SER A 99 -5.12 13.49 5.70
CA SER A 99 -5.48 14.87 5.36
C SER A 99 -4.53 15.53 4.37
N THR A 100 -3.28 15.06 4.27
CA THR A 100 -2.30 15.56 3.29
C THR A 100 -2.38 14.85 1.94
N MET A 101 -2.94 13.64 1.91
CA MET A 101 -3.08 12.83 0.69
C MET A 101 -4.48 12.88 0.06
N THR A 102 -5.45 13.50 0.73
CA THR A 102 -6.86 13.52 0.29
C THR A 102 -7.41 14.94 0.21
N ALA A 103 -8.32 15.16 -0.74
CA ALA A 103 -9.08 16.39 -0.87
C ALA A 103 -10.43 16.10 -1.54
N HIS A 104 -11.43 16.95 -1.30
CA HIS A 104 -12.70 16.86 -1.99
C HIS A 104 -12.51 17.11 -3.50
N VAL A 105 -12.98 16.18 -4.32
CA VAL A 105 -12.73 16.18 -5.78
C VAL A 105 -13.15 17.47 -6.49
N GLU A 106 -14.25 18.10 -6.07
CA GLU A 106 -14.73 19.34 -6.71
C GLU A 106 -14.16 20.63 -6.09
N THR A 107 -13.93 20.65 -4.77
CA THR A 107 -13.66 21.90 -4.03
C THR A 107 -12.22 22.01 -3.55
N GLY A 108 -11.46 20.91 -3.58
CA GLY A 108 -10.12 20.84 -3.02
C GLY A 108 -10.08 20.95 -1.48
N ALA A 109 -11.23 20.99 -0.81
CA ALA A 109 -11.28 21.10 0.64
C ALA A 109 -10.65 19.87 1.30
N PRO A 110 -9.85 20.03 2.37
CA PRO A 110 -9.21 18.90 3.05
C PRO A 110 -10.26 18.04 3.77
N LEU A 111 -9.88 16.82 4.13
CA LEU A 111 -10.69 15.92 4.95
C LEU A 111 -11.12 16.62 6.25
N PRO A 112 -12.42 16.84 6.49
CA PRO A 112 -12.86 17.50 7.72
C PRO A 112 -12.52 16.65 8.94
N ARG A 113 -11.88 17.26 9.96
CA ARG A 113 -11.48 16.56 11.18
C ARG A 113 -12.63 15.79 11.85
N ALA A 114 -13.80 16.41 11.95
CA ALA A 114 -14.99 15.77 12.52
C ALA A 114 -15.49 14.55 11.73
N LEU A 115 -15.23 14.48 10.42
CA LEU A 115 -15.55 13.28 9.63
C LEU A 115 -14.54 12.17 9.92
N PHE A 116 -13.26 12.49 9.96
CA PHE A 116 -12.21 11.53 10.32
C PHE A 116 -12.42 10.94 11.73
N ASP A 117 -12.74 11.78 12.73
CA ASP A 117 -12.98 11.30 14.10
C ASP A 117 -14.15 10.31 14.16
N ARG A 118 -15.19 10.48 13.30
CA ARG A 118 -16.29 9.51 13.17
C ARG A 118 -15.85 8.21 12.52
N MET A 119 -15.00 8.27 11.48
CA MET A 119 -14.42 7.07 10.88
C MET A 119 -13.59 6.29 11.89
N LEU A 120 -12.73 6.99 12.64
CA LEU A 120 -11.88 6.38 13.67
C LEU A 120 -12.71 5.73 14.78
N ALA A 121 -13.79 6.36 15.23
CA ALA A 121 -14.71 5.78 16.21
C ALA A 121 -15.39 4.50 15.69
N ALA A 122 -15.58 4.38 14.38
CA ALA A 122 -16.17 3.21 13.73
C ALA A 122 -15.14 2.12 13.37
N LYS A 123 -13.83 2.37 13.47
CA LYS A 123 -12.75 1.45 13.04
C LYS A 123 -12.91 0.01 13.55
N ASN A 124 -13.36 -0.15 14.79
CA ASN A 124 -13.47 -1.46 15.45
C ASN A 124 -14.89 -2.05 15.41
N PHE A 125 -15.79 -1.46 14.62
CA PHE A 125 -17.14 -2.00 14.46
C PHE A 125 -17.07 -3.42 13.89
N GLN A 126 -17.64 -4.39 14.61
CA GLN A 126 -17.70 -5.80 14.21
C GLN A 126 -16.36 -6.55 14.10
N ASN A 127 -15.26 -6.05 14.70
CA ASN A 127 -13.92 -6.68 14.62
C ASN A 127 -13.77 -8.07 15.29
N GLY A 128 -14.86 -8.68 15.78
CA GLY A 128 -14.86 -9.99 16.43
C GLY A 128 -15.94 -10.95 15.92
N MET A 129 -16.64 -10.58 14.84
CA MET A 129 -17.57 -11.47 14.13
C MET A 129 -16.87 -12.08 12.93
#